data_AF-A0A9D8NSQ7-F1
#
_entry.id   AF-A0A9D8NSQ7-F1
#
_cell.length_a   1.000
_cell.length_b   1.000
_cell.length_c   1.000
_cell.angle_alpha   90.00
_cell.angle_beta   90.00
_cell.angle_gamma   90.00
#
_symmetry.space_group_name_H-M   'P 1'
#
loop_
_entity.id
_entity.type
_entity.pdbx_description
1 polymer ?
#
loop_
_entity_poly.entity_id
_entity_poly.type
_entity_poly.pdbx_seq_one_letter_code
_entity_poly.pdbx_strand_id
1 'polypeptide(L)'
;MFRQSLALLALALCPVISLAADLSVMTENGFSTVQFNGRKVWSGKTTGKVASKSVSVNGKEYAAVFEGSKLLWESEKGAAGKVR
;
A
#
# COMPACT_ATOMS: atom_id res chain seq x y z
N MET A 1 2.87 3.41 57.53
CA MET A 1 2.64 2.34 56.53
C MET A 1 1.68 2.88 55.47
N PHE A 2 2.19 3.46 54.38
CA PHE A 2 1.37 3.94 53.27
C PHE A 2 1.54 3.01 52.08
N ARG A 3 0.40 2.43 51.67
CA ARG A 3 0.25 1.48 50.58
C ARG A 3 0.17 2.22 49.25
N GLN A 4 0.81 1.62 48.25
CA GLN A 4 0.40 1.54 46.84
C GLN A 4 0.12 2.84 46.07
N SER A 5 0.96 3.08 45.06
CA SER A 5 0.47 3.44 43.72
C SER A 5 1.30 2.68 42.70
N LEU A 6 0.74 1.55 42.27
CA LEU A 6 1.22 0.74 41.16
C LEU A 6 1.16 1.61 39.90
N ALA A 7 2.31 1.77 39.24
CA ALA A 7 2.41 2.49 37.98
C ALA A 7 1.49 1.84 36.94
N LEU A 8 0.63 2.69 36.42
CA LEU A 8 -0.37 2.42 35.40
C LEU A 8 0.32 1.95 34.11
N LEU A 9 -0.01 0.72 33.72
CA LEU A 9 -0.41 0.33 32.36
C LEU A 9 0.19 1.17 31.20
N ALA A 10 1.33 0.73 30.67
CA ALA A 10 1.71 1.02 29.29
C ALA A 10 1.75 -0.31 28.53
N LEU A 11 0.58 -0.78 28.11
CA LEU A 11 0.47 -1.72 27.01
C LEU A 11 1.09 -1.04 25.79
N ALA A 12 2.36 -1.35 25.52
CA ALA A 12 2.97 -1.07 24.24
C ALA A 12 2.15 -1.84 23.20
N LEU A 13 1.20 -1.15 22.59
CA LEU A 13 0.65 -1.50 21.30
C LEU A 13 1.82 -1.47 20.34
N CYS A 14 2.58 -2.56 20.26
CA CYS A 14 3.39 -2.84 19.09
C CYS A 14 2.40 -2.76 17.92
N PRO A 15 2.55 -1.83 16.97
CA PRO A 15 1.77 -1.91 15.76
C PRO A 15 2.10 -3.27 15.17
N VAL A 16 1.10 -4.16 15.12
CA VAL A 16 1.14 -5.30 14.22
C VAL A 16 1.32 -4.64 12.85
N ILE A 17 2.55 -4.62 12.35
CA ILE A 17 2.84 -4.19 10.99
C ILE A 17 2.08 -5.19 10.14
N SER A 18 0.88 -4.79 9.73
CA SER A 18 0.07 -5.55 8.79
C SER A 18 0.93 -5.68 7.54
N LEU A 19 1.48 -6.88 7.33
CA LEU A 19 2.22 -7.27 6.12
C LEU A 19 1.25 -7.48 4.94
N ALA A 20 0.14 -6.75 4.90
CA ALA A 20 -0.57 -6.52 3.66
C ALA A 20 0.30 -5.55 2.86
N ALA A 21 0.68 -5.88 1.62
CA ALA A 21 1.48 -4.96 0.85
C ALA A 21 0.70 -3.67 0.69
N ASP A 22 1.34 -2.62 1.19
CA ASP A 22 0.76 -1.30 1.22
C ASP A 22 0.92 -0.70 -0.17
N LEU A 23 -0.09 -0.89 -1.02
CA LEU A 23 -0.20 -0.23 -2.31
C LEU A 23 -0.89 1.11 -2.11
N SER A 24 -0.12 2.18 -2.16
CA SER A 24 -0.59 3.55 -2.00
C SER A 24 -0.41 4.33 -3.30
N VAL A 25 -1.45 5.05 -3.72
CA VAL A 25 -1.41 5.93 -4.89
C VAL A 25 -1.82 7.31 -4.46
N MET A 26 -0.93 8.27 -4.72
CA MET A 26 -1.18 9.68 -4.46
C MET A 26 -1.14 10.42 -5.79
N THR A 27 -2.23 11.12 -6.10
CA THR A 27 -2.35 11.93 -7.31
C THR A 27 -2.53 13.38 -6.92
N GLU A 28 -1.61 14.24 -7.36
CA GLU A 28 -1.63 15.67 -7.08
C GLU A 28 -1.32 16.43 -8.38
N ASN A 29 -2.17 17.40 -8.74
CA ASN A 29 -1.99 18.26 -9.92
C ASN A 29 -1.70 17.51 -11.24
N GLY A 30 -2.32 16.34 -11.45
CA GLY A 30 -2.10 15.52 -12.65
C GLY A 30 -0.77 14.75 -12.66
N PHE A 31 -0.12 14.63 -11.50
CA PHE A 31 1.06 13.80 -11.30
C PHE A 31 0.74 12.73 -10.26
N SER A 32 0.93 11.46 -10.64
CA SER A 32 0.66 10.33 -9.75
C SER A 32 1.96 9.69 -9.28
N THR A 33 2.02 9.38 -8.00
CA THR A 33 3.09 8.64 -7.35
C THR A 33 2.51 7.34 -6.79
N VAL A 34 3.11 6.23 -7.19
CA VAL A 34 2.75 4.89 -6.71
C VAL A 34 3.82 4.44 -5.74
N GLN A 35 3.37 4.04 -4.56
CA GLN A 35 4.18 3.42 -3.53
C GLN A 35 3.71 1.99 -3.30
N PHE A 36 4.66 1.07 -3.19
CA PHE A 36 4.40 -0.32 -2.89
C PHE A 36 5.39 -0.77 -1.83
N ASN A 37 4.89 -1.38 -0.74
CA ASN A 37 5.71 -1.75 0.42
C ASN A 37 6.54 -0.58 0.98
N GLY A 38 5.90 0.61 1.08
CA GLY A 38 6.55 1.83 1.58
C GLY A 38 7.66 2.39 0.69
N ARG A 39 7.80 1.90 -0.55
CA ARG A 39 8.81 2.38 -1.52
C ARG A 39 8.12 2.96 -2.74
N LYS A 40 8.61 4.09 -3.23
CA LYS A 40 8.18 4.63 -4.53
C LYS A 40 8.63 3.70 -5.65
N VAL A 41 7.67 3.12 -6.36
CA VAL A 41 7.90 2.18 -7.47
C VAL A 41 7.64 2.80 -8.83
N TRP A 42 6.77 3.82 -8.88
CA TRP A 42 6.46 4.52 -10.11
C TRP A 42 6.03 5.96 -9.81
N SER A 43 6.32 6.86 -10.73
CA SER A 43 5.77 8.21 -10.71
C SER A 43 5.71 8.78 -12.12
N GLY A 44 4.64 9.48 -12.45
CA GLY A 44 4.46 10.04 -13.78
C GLY A 44 3.23 10.92 -13.91
N LYS A 45 3.16 11.63 -15.03
CA LYS A 45 1.97 12.42 -15.39
C LYS A 45 0.80 11.48 -15.67
N THR A 46 -0.35 11.82 -15.11
CA THR A 46 -1.62 11.14 -15.32
C THR A 46 -2.69 12.19 -15.57
N THR A 47 -3.43 12.02 -16.64
CA THR A 47 -4.54 12.89 -17.03
C THR A 47 -5.90 12.32 -16.63
N GLY A 48 -5.95 11.03 -16.28
CA GLY A 48 -7.19 10.31 -15.98
C GLY A 48 -7.32 9.84 -14.54
N LYS A 49 -8.41 9.11 -14.28
CA LYS A 49 -8.65 8.45 -13.00
C LYS A 49 -7.63 7.32 -12.83
N VAL A 50 -6.81 7.43 -11.79
CA VAL A 50 -5.88 6.38 -11.40
C VAL A 50 -6.55 5.45 -10.40
N ALA A 51 -6.43 4.15 -10.64
CA ALA A 51 -6.95 3.10 -9.79
C ALA A 51 -5.84 2.10 -9.48
N SER A 52 -5.72 1.73 -8.22
CA SER A 52 -4.85 0.67 -7.74
C SER A 52 -5.67 -0.57 -7.38
N LYS A 53 -5.11 -1.75 -7.66
CA LYS A 53 -5.65 -3.03 -7.19
C LYS A 53 -4.51 -3.89 -6.68
N SER A 54 -4.73 -4.58 -5.56
CA SER A 54 -3.82 -5.61 -5.05
C SER A 54 -4.57 -6.88 -4.65
N VAL A 55 -3.89 -8.02 -4.76
CA VAL A 55 -4.39 -9.33 -4.35
C VAL A 55 -3.24 -10.19 -3.86
N SER A 56 -3.45 -10.95 -2.79
CA SER A 56 -2.50 -11.95 -2.32
C SER A 56 -2.89 -13.34 -2.85
N VAL A 57 -2.00 -13.97 -3.62
CA VAL A 57 -2.20 -15.32 -4.16
C VAL A 57 -1.04 -16.20 -3.72
N ASN A 58 -1.33 -17.28 -2.98
CA ASN A 58 -0.33 -18.20 -2.42
C ASN A 58 0.74 -17.50 -1.58
N GLY A 59 0.34 -16.49 -0.78
CA GLY A 59 1.26 -15.71 0.06
C GLY A 59 2.16 -14.74 -0.71
N LYS A 60 1.99 -14.61 -2.04
CA LYS A 60 2.65 -13.61 -2.85
C LYS A 60 1.66 -12.51 -3.22
N GLU A 61 2.06 -11.26 -3.02
CA GLU A 61 1.21 -10.12 -3.35
C GLU A 61 1.46 -9.60 -4.77
N TYR A 62 0.36 -9.45 -5.48
CA TYR A 62 0.30 -8.89 -6.82
C TYR A 62 -0.42 -7.56 -6.74
N ALA A 63 0.21 -6.53 -7.29
CA ALA A 63 -0.34 -5.19 -7.32
C ALA A 63 -0.23 -4.64 -8.73
N ALA A 64 -1.23 -3.87 -9.16
CA ALA A 64 -1.14 -3.10 -10.38
C ALA A 64 -1.90 -1.78 -10.25
N VAL A 65 -1.43 -0.79 -11.01
CA VAL A 65 -2.00 0.55 -11.07
C VAL A 65 -2.33 0.88 -12.52
N PHE A 66 -3.55 1.38 -12.71
CA PHE A 66 -4.12 1.68 -14.01
C PHE A 66 -4.59 3.13 -14.07
N GLU A 67 -4.43 3.74 -15.24
CA GLU A 67 -5.11 4.98 -15.62
C GLU A 67 -6.19 4.63 -16.64
N GLY A 68 -7.45 4.58 -16.20
CA GLY A 68 -8.52 4.03 -17.01
C GLY A 68 -8.24 2.58 -17.42
N SER A 69 -7.94 2.34 -18.70
CA SER A 69 -7.58 1.02 -19.25
C SER A 69 -6.07 0.82 -19.46
N LYS A 70 -5.26 1.86 -19.22
CA LYS A 70 -3.81 1.83 -19.43
C LYS A 70 -3.10 1.33 -18.17
N LEU A 71 -2.26 0.32 -18.30
CA LEU A 71 -1.37 -0.11 -17.22
C LEU A 71 -0.26 0.91 -17.02
N LEU A 72 -0.13 1.45 -15.81
CA LEU A 72 0.95 2.36 -15.43
C LEU A 72 2.12 1.60 -14.79
N TRP A 73 1.79 0.67 -13.91
CA TRP A 73 2.77 -0.12 -13.16
C TRP A 73 2.14 -1.43 -12.67
N GLU A 74 2.97 -2.46 -12.58
CA GLU A 74 2.62 -3.75 -11.97
C GLU A 74 3.79 -4.25 -11.12
N SER A 75 3.51 -4.97 -10.03
CA SER A 75 4.54 -5.45 -9.09
C SER A 75 5.50 -6.45 -9.71
N GLU A 76 5.01 -7.22 -10.68
CA GLU A 76 5.78 -8.13 -11.51
C GLU A 76 5.04 -8.36 -12.82
N LYS A 77 5.75 -8.91 -13.83
CA LYS A 77 5.17 -9.21 -15.14
C LYS A 77 3.92 -10.10 -14.99
N GLY A 78 2.77 -9.60 -15.40
CA GLY A 78 1.50 -10.32 -15.35
C GLY A 78 0.73 -10.19 -14.03
N ALA A 79 1.18 -9.36 -13.08
CA ALA A 79 0.39 -9.05 -11.88
C ALA A 79 -0.91 -8.33 -12.26
N ALA A 80 -0.90 -7.48 -13.28
CA ALA A 80 -2.09 -6.82 -13.80
C ALA A 80 -3.20 -7.81 -14.22
N GLY A 81 -2.83 -9.00 -14.70
CA GLY A 81 -3.78 -10.06 -15.06
C GLY A 81 -4.38 -10.79 -13.87
N LYS A 82 -3.70 -10.78 -12.71
CA LYS A 82 -4.14 -11.45 -11.47
C LYS A 82 -5.06 -10.58 -10.63
N VAL A 83 -4.92 -9.26 -10.71
CA VAL A 83 -5.73 -8.29 -9.96
C VAL A 83 -6.98 -7.81 -10.72
N ARG A 84 -7.22 -8.30 -11.94
CA ARG A 84 -8.18 -7.70 -12.86
C ARG A 84 -9.63 -7.92 -12.43
#